data_AF-A0A2V9H4Q9-F1
#
_entry.id   AF-A0A2V9H4Q9-F1
#
_cell.length_a   1.000
_cell.length_b   1.000
_cell.length_c   1.000
_cell.angle_alpha   90.00
_cell.angle_beta   90.00
_cell.angle_gamma   90.00
#
_symmetry.space_group_name_H-M   'P 1'
#
loop_
_entity.id
_entity.type
_entity.pdbx_description
1 polymer ?
#
loop_
_entity_poly.entity_id
_entity_poly.type
_entity_poly.pdbx_seq_one_letter_code
_entity_poly.pdbx_strand_id
1 'polypeptide(L)' 'VTALAPKIGYDQAAQVAKAAHKAHISLREAALNLGYVTAEEFDDLVKPEDMTHP' A
#
# COMPACT_ATOMS: atom_id res chain seq x y z
N VAL A 1 -2.39 6.28 -2.20
CA VAL A 1 -1.95 5.43 -3.34
C VAL A 1 -0.67 5.92 -4.01
N THR A 2 -0.34 7.22 -3.92
CA THR A 2 0.89 7.81 -4.50
C THR A 2 2.18 7.45 -3.77
N ALA A 3 2.13 7.16 -2.46
CA ALA A 3 3.32 6.84 -1.66
C ALA A 3 3.87 5.41 -1.86
N LEU A 4 3.04 4.47 -2.32
CA LEU A 4 3.47 3.09 -2.58
C LEU A 4 4.04 2.88 -3.99
N ALA A 5 3.71 3.75 -4.94
CA ALA A 5 4.09 3.61 -6.34
C ALA A 5 5.61 3.49 -6.61
N PRO A 6 6.52 4.18 -5.89
CA PRO A 6 7.96 4.06 -6.17
C PRO A 6 8.61 2.78 -5.61
N LYS A 7 8.02 2.13 -4.60
CA LYS A 7 8.64 0.92 -3.97
C LYS A 7 8.11 -0.39 -4.55
N ILE A 8 6.80 -0.50 -4.73
CA ILE A 8 6.18 -1.72 -5.30
C ILE A 8 5.90 -1.61 -6.78
N GLY A 9 6.04 -0.43 -7.38
CA GLY A 9 5.65 -0.19 -8.76
C GLY A 9 4.15 0.06 -8.90
N TYR A 10 3.81 0.88 -9.89
CA TYR A 10 2.44 1.35 -10.15
C TYR A 10 1.46 0.20 -10.39
N ASP A 11 1.90 -0.85 -11.09
CA ASP A 11 1.06 -2.01 -11.45
C ASP A 11 0.64 -2.82 -10.21
N GLN A 12 1.59 -3.01 -9.28
CA GLN A 12 1.37 -3.77 -8.04
C GLN A 12 0.52 -2.96 -7.06
N ALA A 13 0.75 -1.64 -6.96
CA ALA A 13 -0.09 -0.76 -6.17
C ALA A 13 -1.55 -0.76 -6.67
N ALA A 14 -1.77 -0.78 -7.99
CA ALA A 14 -3.10 -0.87 -8.58
C ALA A 14 -3.77 -2.24 -8.31
N GLN A 15 -3.02 -3.33 -8.36
CA GLN A 15 -3.53 -4.66 -8.00
C GLN A 15 -3.95 -4.75 -6.52
N VAL A 16 -3.10 -4.26 -5.60
CA VAL A 16 -3.42 -4.20 -4.17
C VAL A 16 -4.67 -3.38 -3.93
N ALA A 17 -4.78 -2.20 -4.56
CA ALA A 17 -5.96 -1.35 -4.40
C ALA A 17 -7.24 -2.02 -4.91
N LYS A 18 -7.19 -2.69 -6.07
CA LYS A 18 -8.33 -3.46 -6.61
C LYS A 18 -8.71 -4.63 -5.70
N ALA A 19 -7.72 -5.36 -5.19
CA ALA A 19 -7.96 -6.49 -4.29
C ALA A 19 -8.55 -6.02 -2.95
N ALA A 20 -7.98 -4.97 -2.35
CA ALA A 20 -8.48 -4.35 -1.13
C ALA A 20 -9.93 -3.90 -1.28
N HIS A 21 -10.24 -3.22 -2.39
CA HIS A 21 -11.58 -2.71 -2.65
C HIS A 21 -12.59 -3.83 -2.91
N LYS A 22 -12.19 -4.89 -3.64
CA LYS A 22 -13.05 -6.03 -3.94
C LYS A 22 -13.32 -6.90 -2.71
N ALA A 23 -12.32 -7.09 -1.86
CA ALA A 23 -12.43 -7.90 -0.64
C ALA A 23 -12.93 -7.09 0.57
N HIS A 24 -13.16 -5.78 0.43
CA HIS A 24 -13.51 -4.87 1.54
C HIS A 24 -12.53 -4.93 2.72
N ILE A 25 -11.25 -5.17 2.42
CA ILE A 25 -10.17 -5.22 3.41
C ILE A 25 -9.32 -3.96 3.30
N SER A 26 -8.49 -3.72 4.32
CA SER A 26 -7.54 -2.61 4.29
C SER A 26 -6.49 -2.78 3.18
N LEU A 27 -5.97 -1.65 2.66
CA LEU A 27 -4.84 -1.67 1.72
C LEU A 27 -3.65 -2.44 2.29
N ARG A 28 -3.40 -2.31 3.60
CA ARG A 28 -2.36 -3.04 4.33
C ARG A 28 -2.59 -4.55 4.27
N GLU A 29 -3.80 -5.00 4.61
CA GLU A 29 -4.13 -6.42 4.55
C GLU A 29 -4.07 -6.98 3.14
N ALA A 30 -4.58 -6.25 2.14
CA ALA A 30 -4.47 -6.71 0.75
C ALA A 30 -3.01 -6.84 0.32
N ALA A 31 -2.15 -5.89 0.70
CA ALA A 31 -0.75 -5.90 0.33
C ALA A 31 0.05 -7.03 1.02
N LEU A 32 -0.27 -7.31 2.28
CA LEU A 32 0.22 -8.47 3.04
C LEU A 32 -0.27 -9.79 2.45
N ASN A 33 -1.55 -9.88 2.09
CA ASN A 33 -2.19 -11.09 1.59
C ASN A 33 -1.70 -11.45 0.18
N LEU A 34 -1.39 -10.44 -0.63
CA LEU A 34 -0.78 -10.63 -1.94
C LEU A 34 0.74 -10.86 -1.87
N GLY A 35 1.36 -10.67 -0.70
CA GLY A 35 2.81 -10.82 -0.50
C GLY A 35 3.63 -9.76 -1.23
N TYR A 36 3.02 -8.63 -1.60
CA TYR A 36 3.70 -7.55 -2.33
C TYR A 36 4.49 -6.63 -1.40
N VAL A 37 4.07 -6.49 -0.14
CA VAL A 37 4.81 -5.78 0.92
C VAL A 37 4.55 -6.44 2.27
N THR A 38 5.52 -6.34 3.17
CA THR A 38 5.31 -6.69 4.57
C THR A 38 4.61 -5.56 5.32
N ALA A 39 4.07 -5.87 6.50
CA ALA A 39 3.48 -4.89 7.40
C ALA A 39 4.43 -3.72 7.69
N GLU A 40 5.73 -4.03 7.84
CA GLU A 40 6.80 -3.07 8.11
C GLU A 40 7.09 -2.19 6.89
N GLU A 41 7.13 -2.76 5.69
CA GLU A 41 7.29 -1.97 4.47
C GLU A 41 6.07 -1.10 4.17
N PHE A 42 4.87 -1.59 4.48
CA PHE A 42 3.66 -0.78 4.37
C PHE A 42 3.66 0.37 5.37
N ASP A 43 4.04 0.12 6.62
CA ASP A 43 4.17 1.16 7.65
C ASP A 43 5.26 2.17 7.28
N ASP A 44 6.37 1.69 6.70
CA ASP A 44 7.47 2.54 6.25
C ASP A 44 7.07 3.43 5.06
N LEU A 45 6.23 2.90 4.15
CA LEU A 45 5.72 3.60 2.97
C LEU A 45 4.51 4.49 3.28
N VAL A 46 3.68 4.09 4.23
CA VAL A 46 2.47 4.79 4.64
C VAL A 46 2.75 5.42 5.99
N LYS A 47 3.73 6.34 6.01
CA LYS A 47 3.93 7.25 7.13
C LYS A 47 3.06 8.49 6.93
N PRO A 48 1.92 8.62 7.62
CA PRO A 48 1.16 9.86 7.63
C PRO A 48 1.97 11.05 8.17
N GLU A 49 3.04 10.78 8.91
CA GLU A 49 3.95 11.74 9.53
C GLU A 49 4.82 12.51 8.51
N ASP A 50 5.07 11.94 7.33
CA ASP A 50 5.81 12.60 6.24
C ASP A 50 4.84 13.36 5.29
N MET A 51 3.53 13.18 5.45
CA MET A 51 2.49 13.88 4.65
C MET A 51 2.07 15.23 5.24
N THR A 52 2.73 15.73 6.30
CA THR A 52 2.35 16.98 7.00
C THR A 52 3.28 18.17 6.79
N HIS A 53 4.28 18.11 5.90
CA HIS A 53 4.94 19.35 5.46
C HIS A 53 4.28 19.89 4.18
N PRO A 54 3.78 21.14 4.20
CA PRO A 54 3.04 21.75 3.09
C PRO A 54 3.87 21.92 1.81
#